data_AF-A0A839TGK1-F1
#
_entry.id   AF-A0A839TGK1-F1
#
_cell.length_a   1.000
_cell.length_b   1.000
_cell.length_c   1.000
_cell.angle_alpha   90.00
_cell.angle_beta   90.00
_cell.angle_gamma   90.00
#
_symmetry.space_group_name_H-M   'P 1'
#
loop_
_entity.id
_entity.type
_entity.pdbx_description
1 polymer ?
#
loop_
_entity_poly.entity_id
_entity_poly.type
_entity_poly.pdbx_seq_one_letter_code
_entity_poly.pdbx_strand_id
1 'polypeptide(L)'
;MREGNSHEHQEGQGIQEEQGILEELAGFPDNETLLITEVERLAKPRGRYLISFGPYTLSVHEDVLVKYRMVKGNAFTKQELEEIVVADERQQAYVEGLKALERKPRTRKEIEMKLRQKGIETGSIEYALNRLVEERLVDDESYARQWAQQRIRNHRKGKAWIRQELQQKGVDKSIISEALAEVSSDQEFEAALAAGRKKWNQTKGEAADRKRKTGAYLMRRGYAGEQVRKVINQLLKEDAYPEEEEEYYSFD
;
A
#
# COMPACT_ATOMS: atom_id res chain seq x y z
N MET A 1 35.78 -8.71 10.58
CA MET A 1 35.82 -7.25 10.77
C MET A 1 35.73 -6.58 9.40
N ARG A 2 34.52 -6.20 8.98
CA ARG A 2 34.26 -5.28 7.86
C ARG A 2 32.95 -4.57 8.16
N GLU A 3 33.04 -3.56 9.01
CA GLU A 3 32.04 -2.51 9.15
C GLU A 3 32.58 -1.29 8.42
N GLY A 4 31.69 -0.57 7.74
CA GLY A 4 32.01 0.64 6.98
C GLY A 4 31.66 0.49 5.52
N ASN A 5 30.44 0.90 5.14
CA ASN A 5 30.25 2.07 4.27
C ASN A 5 28.74 2.27 3.98
N SER A 6 28.00 2.82 4.95
CA SER A 6 26.55 3.08 4.79
C SER A 6 26.14 4.52 5.11
N HIS A 7 27.04 5.32 5.69
CA HIS A 7 26.71 6.67 6.16
C HIS A 7 26.99 7.79 5.14
N GLU A 8 27.95 7.64 4.22
CA GLU A 8 28.30 8.71 3.26
C GLU A 8 27.30 8.87 2.10
N HIS A 9 26.42 7.88 1.85
CA HIS A 9 25.44 7.98 0.76
C HIS A 9 24.15 8.74 1.14
N GLN A 10 23.88 8.96 2.43
CA GLN A 10 22.68 9.68 2.88
C GLN A 10 22.86 11.21 2.85
N GLU A 11 24.05 11.73 3.17
CA GLU A 11 24.30 13.19 3.23
C GLU A 11 24.27 13.86 1.85
N GLY A 12 24.73 13.18 0.79
CA GLY A 12 24.75 13.73 -0.57
C GLY A 12 23.39 13.72 -1.29
N GLN A 13 22.44 12.88 -0.84
CA GLN A 13 21.09 12.80 -1.41
C GLN A 13 20.16 13.88 -0.83
N GLY A 14 20.26 14.16 0.48
CA GLY A 14 19.45 15.21 1.12
C GLY A 14 19.67 16.62 0.56
N ILE A 15 20.90 16.94 0.16
CA ILE A 15 21.24 18.27 -0.41
C ILE A 15 20.66 18.46 -1.83
N GLN A 16 20.56 17.39 -2.63
CA GLN A 16 19.96 17.45 -3.97
C GLN A 16 18.43 17.41 -3.92
N GLU A 17 17.88 16.76 -2.91
CA GLU A 17 16.44 16.66 -2.66
C GLU A 17 15.83 17.99 -2.21
N GLU A 18 16.49 18.76 -1.33
CA GLU A 18 16.03 20.08 -0.90
C GLU A 18 16.06 21.14 -2.04
N GLN A 19 16.96 21.02 -3.01
CA GLN A 19 17.12 22.03 -4.08
C GLN A 19 15.89 22.19 -4.98
N GLY A 20 15.10 21.12 -5.21
CA GLY A 20 13.89 21.20 -6.05
C GLY A 20 12.71 21.86 -5.34
N ILE A 21 12.61 21.71 -4.02
CA ILE A 21 11.55 22.30 -3.18
C ILE A 21 11.73 23.82 -3.05
N LEU A 22 12.98 24.28 -2.98
CA LEU A 22 13.32 25.68 -2.68
C LEU A 22 13.30 26.60 -3.91
N GLU A 23 12.98 26.09 -5.11
CA GLU A 23 12.80 26.92 -6.31
C GLU A 23 11.76 28.03 -6.11
N GLU A 24 10.73 27.80 -5.29
CA GLU A 24 9.71 28.80 -4.95
C GLU A 24 10.29 30.05 -4.28
N LEU A 25 11.45 29.93 -3.62
CA LEU A 25 12.11 31.01 -2.89
C LEU A 25 13.33 31.60 -3.63
N ALA A 26 13.60 31.16 -4.87
CA ALA A 26 14.77 31.61 -5.62
C ALA A 26 14.85 33.14 -5.78
N GLY A 27 13.70 33.82 -5.85
CA GLY A 27 13.61 35.28 -5.95
C GLY A 27 13.63 36.03 -4.62
N PHE A 28 13.56 35.34 -3.47
CA PHE A 28 13.47 35.96 -2.16
C PHE A 28 14.86 36.41 -1.66
N PRO A 29 14.97 37.56 -0.97
CA PRO A 29 16.23 38.08 -0.44
C PRO A 29 16.77 37.25 0.73
N ASP A 30 18.07 36.96 0.75
CA ASP A 30 18.68 36.06 1.75
C ASP A 30 18.82 36.68 3.15
N ASN A 31 19.14 37.98 3.24
CA ASN A 31 19.53 38.65 4.50
C ASN A 31 18.52 39.71 4.96
N GLU A 32 17.25 39.56 4.59
CA GLU A 32 16.19 40.51 4.93
C GLU A 32 15.03 39.83 5.66
N THR A 33 14.41 40.57 6.57
CA THR A 33 13.15 40.16 7.19
C THR A 33 11.98 40.69 6.38
N LEU A 34 11.16 39.77 5.87
CA LEU A 34 10.02 40.07 5.03
C LEU A 34 8.74 40.09 5.86
N LEU A 35 8.00 41.20 5.81
CA LEU A 35 6.72 41.35 6.47
C LEU A 35 5.59 40.80 5.61
N ILE A 36 4.69 40.03 6.21
CA ILE A 36 3.44 39.62 5.55
C ILE A 36 2.56 40.85 5.39
N THR A 37 2.36 41.26 4.13
CA THR A 37 1.51 42.40 3.76
C THR A 37 0.04 41.98 3.60
N GLU A 38 -0.19 40.73 3.19
CA GLU A 38 -1.51 40.20 2.86
C GLU A 38 -1.58 38.68 2.98
N VAL A 39 -2.77 38.16 3.30
CA VAL A 39 -3.08 36.74 3.41
C VAL A 39 -4.43 36.51 2.72
N GLU A 40 -4.42 35.83 1.59
CA GLU A 40 -5.63 35.56 0.81
C GLU A 40 -5.94 34.07 0.73
N ARG A 41 -7.21 33.70 0.85
CA ARG A 41 -7.64 32.31 0.65
C ARG A 41 -7.74 31.99 -0.83
N LEU A 42 -7.09 30.93 -1.28
CA LEU A 42 -7.20 30.46 -2.66
C LEU A 42 -8.55 29.74 -2.89
N ALA A 43 -9.19 30.02 -4.03
CA ALA A 43 -10.43 29.35 -4.43
C ALA A 43 -10.21 27.85 -4.74
N LYS A 44 -9.07 27.55 -5.38
CA LYS A 44 -8.58 26.20 -5.69
C LYS A 44 -7.05 26.19 -5.66
N PRO A 45 -6.42 25.12 -5.14
CA PRO A 45 -7.06 24.05 -4.36
C PRO A 45 -7.59 24.60 -3.02
N ARG A 46 -8.64 23.95 -2.48
CA ARG A 46 -9.25 24.36 -1.20
C ARG A 46 -8.25 24.14 -0.05
N GLY A 47 -8.30 24.99 0.97
CA GLY A 47 -7.45 24.88 2.16
C GLY A 47 -6.03 25.41 1.96
N ARG A 48 -5.77 26.14 0.87
CA ARG A 48 -4.52 26.87 0.65
C ARG A 48 -4.74 28.37 0.71
N TYR A 49 -3.68 29.06 1.10
CA TYR A 49 -3.61 30.51 1.20
C TYR A 49 -2.42 31.02 0.39
N LEU A 50 -2.55 32.21 -0.16
CA LEU A 50 -1.48 32.99 -0.77
C LEU A 50 -1.02 34.01 0.26
N ILE A 51 0.26 33.98 0.61
CA ILE A 51 0.90 34.89 1.56
C ILE A 51 1.76 35.86 0.77
N SER A 52 1.50 37.15 0.91
CA SER A 52 2.24 38.20 0.20
C SER A 52 3.22 38.89 1.13
N PHE A 53 4.42 39.12 0.63
CA PHE A 53 5.53 39.82 1.27
C PHE A 53 5.98 40.98 0.39
N GLY A 54 5.09 41.96 0.17
CA GLY A 54 5.32 43.00 -0.85
C GLY A 54 5.30 42.40 -2.26
N PRO A 55 6.41 42.44 -3.03
CA PRO A 55 6.45 41.87 -4.38
C PRO A 55 6.56 40.34 -4.41
N TYR A 56 6.86 39.70 -3.29
CA TYR A 56 7.05 38.26 -3.20
C TYR A 56 5.78 37.57 -2.68
N THR A 57 5.55 36.34 -3.12
CA THR A 57 4.40 35.56 -2.70
C THR A 57 4.77 34.11 -2.46
N LEU A 58 4.15 33.48 -1.47
CA LEU A 58 4.29 32.06 -1.17
C LEU A 58 2.90 31.46 -0.95
N SER A 59 2.63 30.27 -1.50
CA SER A 59 1.39 29.56 -1.19
C SER A 59 1.65 28.50 -0.11
N VAL A 60 0.79 28.46 0.91
CA VAL A 60 0.88 27.45 1.98
C VAL A 60 -0.49 26.84 2.30
N HIS A 61 -0.48 25.63 2.84
CA HIS A 61 -1.62 24.93 3.39
C HIS A 61 -2.09 25.58 4.70
N GLU A 62 -3.38 25.49 4.99
CA GLU A 62 -4.01 26.04 6.20
C GLU A 62 -3.30 25.62 7.50
N ASP A 63 -3.03 24.32 7.68
CA ASP A 63 -2.29 23.82 8.85
C ASP A 63 -0.90 24.46 9.00
N VAL A 64 -0.21 24.75 7.89
CA VAL A 64 1.13 25.36 7.89
C VAL A 64 1.03 26.84 8.25
N LEU A 65 0.09 27.55 7.62
CA LEU A 65 -0.28 28.94 7.96
C LEU A 65 -0.52 29.08 9.47
N VAL A 66 -1.30 28.18 10.06
CA VAL A 66 -1.62 28.19 11.49
C VAL A 66 -0.39 27.83 12.33
N LYS A 67 0.34 26.76 11.98
CA LYS A 67 1.50 26.27 12.73
C LYS A 67 2.59 27.34 12.85
N TYR A 68 2.90 28.04 11.77
CA TYR A 68 3.93 29.08 11.72
C TYR A 68 3.37 30.48 11.98
N ARG A 69 2.08 30.61 12.27
CA ARG A 69 1.39 31.88 12.53
C ARG A 69 1.65 32.91 11.42
N MET A 70 1.48 32.53 10.16
CA MET A 70 1.73 33.39 9.00
C MET A 70 0.59 34.40 8.78
N VAL A 71 0.37 35.29 9.75
CA VAL A 71 -0.66 36.34 9.69
C VAL A 71 -0.06 37.68 9.28
N LYS A 72 -0.90 38.56 8.72
CA LYS A 72 -0.50 39.93 8.33
C LYS A 72 0.22 40.65 9.48
N GLY A 73 1.36 41.26 9.17
CA GLY A 73 2.22 41.97 10.11
C GLY A 73 3.34 41.12 10.73
N ASN A 74 3.26 39.79 10.66
CA ASN A 74 4.38 38.94 11.06
C ASN A 74 5.51 38.98 10.04
N ALA A 75 6.73 38.73 10.51
CA ALA A 75 7.95 38.90 9.74
C ALA A 75 8.73 37.57 9.69
N PHE A 76 9.33 37.25 8.55
CA PHE A 76 10.07 36.01 8.33
C PHE A 76 11.34 36.28 7.52
N THR A 77 12.42 35.61 7.86
CA THR A 77 13.65 35.52 7.06
C THR A 77 13.51 34.47 5.97
N LYS A 78 14.36 34.50 4.94
CA LYS A 78 14.35 33.45 3.90
C LYS A 78 14.59 32.06 4.50
N GLN A 79 15.51 31.93 5.44
CA GLN A 79 15.78 30.65 6.11
C GLN A 79 14.54 30.09 6.81
N GLU A 80 13.76 30.93 7.51
CA GLU A 80 12.49 30.51 8.12
C GLU A 80 11.45 30.13 7.05
N LEU A 81 11.44 30.83 5.91
CA LEU A 81 10.56 30.49 4.78
C LEU A 81 10.96 29.16 4.14
N GLU A 82 12.24 28.84 4.01
CA GLU A 82 12.72 27.54 3.50
C GLU A 82 12.19 26.38 4.36
N GLU A 83 12.25 26.51 5.70
CA GLU A 83 11.66 25.55 6.62
C GLU A 83 10.14 25.43 6.45
N ILE A 84 9.45 26.54 6.20
CA ILE A 84 8.01 26.59 5.96
C ILE A 84 7.64 25.90 4.65
N VAL A 85 8.41 26.08 3.58
CA VAL A 85 8.16 25.43 2.28
C VAL A 85 8.31 23.92 2.42
N VAL A 86 9.37 23.44 3.09
CA VAL A 86 9.55 22.01 3.38
C VAL A 86 8.39 21.47 4.22
N ALA A 87 7.95 22.22 5.24
CA ALA A 87 6.79 21.84 6.05
C ALA A 87 5.48 21.81 5.25
N ASP A 88 5.33 22.71 4.27
CA ASP A 88 4.18 22.74 3.38
C ASP A 88 4.15 21.53 2.46
N GLU A 89 5.28 21.18 1.83
CA GLU A 89 5.33 20.01 0.96
C GLU A 89 5.07 18.71 1.73
N ARG A 90 5.61 18.57 2.96
CA ARG A 90 5.27 17.48 3.89
C ARG A 90 3.77 17.40 4.17
N GLN A 91 3.12 18.55 4.39
CA GLN A 91 1.69 18.61 4.63
C GLN A 91 0.89 18.26 3.36
N GLN A 92 1.33 18.70 2.18
CA GLN A 92 0.74 18.30 0.91
C GLN A 92 0.83 16.80 0.69
N ALA A 93 1.99 16.20 0.93
CA ALA A 93 2.22 14.77 0.84
C ALA A 93 1.28 13.97 1.75
N TYR A 94 1.11 14.43 3.00
CA TYR A 94 0.19 13.83 3.96
C TYR A 94 -1.28 13.91 3.48
N VAL A 95 -1.74 15.09 3.05
CA VAL A 95 -3.11 15.28 2.53
C VAL A 95 -3.37 14.43 1.28
N GLU A 96 -2.40 14.32 0.37
CA GLU A 96 -2.54 13.47 -0.82
C GLU A 96 -2.51 11.97 -0.47
N GLY A 97 -1.79 11.59 0.57
CA GLY A 97 -1.82 10.26 1.18
C GLY A 97 -3.20 9.92 1.73
N LEU A 98 -3.80 10.82 2.52
CA LEU A 98 -5.17 10.66 3.02
C LEU A 98 -6.18 10.48 1.88
N LYS A 99 -6.13 11.32 0.84
CA LYS A 99 -6.97 11.18 -0.37
C LYS A 99 -6.75 9.86 -1.12
N ALA A 100 -5.58 9.23 -0.98
CA ALA A 100 -5.33 7.92 -1.56
C ALA A 100 -6.05 6.80 -0.79
N LEU A 101 -6.14 6.94 0.53
CA LEU A 101 -6.76 6.01 1.46
C LEU A 101 -8.29 6.09 1.47
N GLU A 102 -8.87 7.28 1.29
CA GLU A 102 -10.34 7.49 1.26
C GLU A 102 -11.07 6.56 0.28
N ARG A 103 -10.43 6.22 -0.85
CA ARG A 103 -11.06 5.41 -1.90
C ARG A 103 -11.03 3.91 -1.60
N LYS A 104 -9.91 3.43 -1.05
CA LYS A 104 -9.67 2.02 -0.72
C LYS A 104 -8.40 1.88 0.11
N PRO A 105 -8.26 0.77 0.87
CA PRO A 105 -6.99 0.44 1.52
C PRO A 105 -5.83 0.41 0.53
N ARG A 106 -4.68 0.95 0.95
CA ARG A 106 -3.44 1.02 0.17
C ARG A 106 -2.28 0.54 1.02
N THR A 107 -1.28 -0.04 0.38
CA THR A 107 0.00 -0.32 1.03
C THR A 107 0.86 0.94 1.07
N ARG A 108 1.87 0.95 1.95
CA ARG A 108 2.88 2.03 2.01
C ARG A 108 3.47 2.30 0.62
N LYS A 109 3.86 1.24 -0.10
CA LYS A 109 4.46 1.35 -1.45
C LYS A 109 3.51 1.96 -2.48
N GLU A 110 2.23 1.59 -2.45
CA GLU A 110 1.24 2.17 -3.37
C GLU A 110 1.06 3.68 -3.16
N ILE A 111 1.12 4.15 -1.91
CA ILE A 111 1.05 5.58 -1.59
C ILE A 111 2.34 6.28 -2.03
N GLU A 112 3.50 5.73 -1.70
CA GLU A 112 4.80 6.26 -2.11
C GLU A 112 4.85 6.49 -3.63
N MET A 113 4.51 5.48 -4.43
CA MET A 113 4.49 5.58 -5.89
C MET A 113 3.56 6.68 -6.39
N LYS A 114 2.40 6.86 -5.74
CA LYS A 114 1.43 7.88 -6.11
C LYS A 114 1.91 9.29 -5.78
N LEU A 115 2.60 9.46 -4.66
CA LEU A 115 3.18 10.76 -4.27
C LEU A 115 4.37 11.12 -5.17
N ARG A 116 5.23 10.15 -5.51
CA ARG A 116 6.32 10.34 -6.50
C ARG A 116 5.78 10.76 -7.86
N GLN A 117 4.69 10.16 -8.33
CA GLN A 117 4.02 10.55 -9.59
C GLN A 117 3.49 11.99 -9.58
N LYS A 118 3.31 12.60 -8.39
CA LYS A 118 2.90 13.99 -8.22
C LYS A 118 4.08 14.95 -8.14
N GLY A 119 5.31 14.47 -8.24
CA GLY A 119 6.52 15.28 -8.15
C GLY A 119 6.89 15.70 -6.73
N ILE A 120 6.30 15.06 -5.71
CA ILE A 120 6.66 15.32 -4.30
C ILE A 120 8.02 14.70 -4.02
N GLU A 121 8.86 15.43 -3.32
CA GLU A 121 10.20 15.02 -2.92
C GLU A 121 10.20 13.81 -1.95
N THR A 122 11.23 12.96 -2.03
CA THR A 122 11.38 11.72 -1.25
C THR A 122 11.30 11.94 0.26
N GLY A 123 12.02 12.89 0.82
CA GLY A 123 11.99 13.25 2.24
C GLY A 123 10.60 13.68 2.72
N SER A 124 9.90 14.49 1.92
CA SER A 124 8.49 14.85 2.19
C SER A 124 7.55 13.63 2.13
N ILE A 125 7.78 12.71 1.18
CA ILE A 125 7.06 11.44 1.07
C ILE A 125 7.29 10.56 2.30
N GLU A 126 8.54 10.34 2.70
CA GLU A 126 8.89 9.50 3.84
C GLU A 126 8.30 10.07 5.14
N TYR A 127 8.36 11.39 5.33
CA TYR A 127 7.72 12.06 6.46
C TYR A 127 6.21 11.77 6.50
N ALA A 128 5.51 11.95 5.38
CA ALA A 128 4.07 11.71 5.29
C ALA A 128 3.73 10.23 5.52
N LEU A 129 4.49 9.30 4.94
CA LEU A 129 4.26 7.87 5.11
C LEU A 129 4.49 7.42 6.55
N ASN A 130 5.51 7.94 7.24
CA ASN A 130 5.77 7.63 8.64
C ASN A 130 4.62 8.11 9.52
N ARG A 131 4.17 9.35 9.32
CA ARG A 131 3.00 9.88 10.04
C ARG A 131 1.74 9.04 9.80
N LEU A 132 1.47 8.62 8.56
CA LEU A 132 0.32 7.78 8.25
C LEU A 132 0.39 6.39 8.93
N VAL A 133 1.59 5.84 9.11
CA VAL A 133 1.81 4.58 9.84
C VAL A 133 1.66 4.78 11.35
N GLU A 134 2.23 5.84 11.91
CA GLU A 134 2.11 6.20 13.33
C GLU A 134 0.64 6.41 13.75
N GLU A 135 -0.14 7.07 12.90
CA GLU A 135 -1.58 7.27 13.07
C GLU A 135 -2.41 6.01 12.75
N ARG A 136 -1.76 4.87 12.41
CA ARG A 136 -2.37 3.58 12.03
C ARG A 136 -3.34 3.66 10.84
N LEU A 137 -3.16 4.65 9.97
CA LEU A 137 -3.93 4.80 8.74
C LEU A 137 -3.37 3.92 7.61
N VAL A 138 -2.07 3.62 7.67
CA VAL A 138 -1.38 2.66 6.82
C VAL A 138 -0.85 1.54 7.70
N ASP A 139 -1.26 0.31 7.39
CA ASP A 139 -0.86 -0.89 8.11
C ASP A 139 -0.73 -2.04 7.09
N ASP A 140 0.51 -2.26 6.62
CA ASP A 140 0.81 -3.28 5.63
C ASP A 140 0.61 -4.72 6.18
N GLU A 141 0.75 -4.91 7.50
CA GLU A 141 0.49 -6.21 8.16
C GLU A 141 -0.99 -6.56 8.15
N SER A 142 -1.83 -5.63 8.60
CA SER A 142 -3.29 -5.77 8.54
C SER A 142 -3.76 -5.91 7.10
N TYR A 143 -3.19 -5.13 6.17
CA TYR A 143 -3.48 -5.26 4.74
C TYR A 143 -3.17 -6.67 4.23
N ALA A 144 -1.98 -7.20 4.51
CA ALA A 144 -1.54 -8.51 4.03
C ALA A 144 -2.41 -9.64 4.56
N ARG A 145 -2.76 -9.60 5.86
CA ARG A 145 -3.64 -10.60 6.50
C ARG A 145 -5.03 -10.60 5.88
N GLN A 146 -5.65 -9.43 5.76
CA GLN A 146 -6.97 -9.29 5.15
C GLN A 146 -6.96 -9.75 3.68
N TRP A 147 -5.91 -9.39 2.93
CA TRP A 147 -5.75 -9.80 1.55
C TRP A 147 -5.63 -11.32 1.40
N ALA A 148 -4.81 -11.96 2.24
CA ALA A 148 -4.65 -13.41 2.24
C ALA A 148 -5.97 -14.13 2.55
N GLN A 149 -6.67 -13.72 3.61
CA GLN A 149 -7.95 -14.29 3.98
C GLN A 149 -9.00 -14.13 2.87
N GLN A 150 -9.09 -12.93 2.27
CA GLN A 150 -10.03 -12.66 1.18
C GLN A 150 -9.72 -13.54 -0.04
N ARG A 151 -8.46 -13.69 -0.42
CA ARG A 151 -8.07 -14.48 -1.60
C ARG A 151 -8.31 -15.97 -1.43
N ILE A 152 -8.17 -16.48 -0.23
CA ILE A 152 -8.48 -17.88 0.07
C ILE A 152 -9.99 -18.10 0.06
N ARG A 153 -10.74 -17.34 0.85
CA ARG A 153 -12.19 -17.53 1.04
C ARG A 153 -12.96 -17.25 -0.25
N ASN A 154 -12.72 -16.10 -0.89
CA ASN A 154 -13.56 -15.63 -1.99
C ASN A 154 -13.07 -16.12 -3.35
N HIS A 155 -11.74 -16.24 -3.53
CA HIS A 155 -11.15 -16.55 -4.84
C HIS A 155 -10.55 -17.95 -4.93
N ARG A 156 -10.40 -18.66 -3.80
CA ARG A 156 -9.80 -19.99 -3.72
C ARG A 156 -8.43 -20.01 -4.41
N LYS A 157 -7.56 -19.10 -3.98
CA LYS A 157 -6.15 -18.98 -4.42
C LYS A 157 -5.24 -19.57 -3.34
N GLY A 158 -4.19 -20.28 -3.77
CA GLY A 158 -3.20 -20.85 -2.87
C GLY A 158 -2.14 -19.82 -2.44
N LYS A 159 -1.36 -20.16 -1.40
CA LYS A 159 -0.39 -19.24 -0.79
C LYS A 159 0.64 -18.68 -1.76
N ALA A 160 1.05 -19.43 -2.79
CA ALA A 160 2.04 -18.95 -3.76
C ALA A 160 1.51 -17.81 -4.64
N TRP A 161 0.23 -17.86 -5.01
CA TRP A 161 -0.41 -16.79 -5.79
C TRP A 161 -0.55 -15.52 -4.93
N ILE A 162 -1.01 -15.69 -3.70
CA ILE A 162 -1.22 -14.59 -2.76
C ILE A 162 0.11 -13.88 -2.47
N ARG A 163 1.19 -14.64 -2.26
CA ARG A 163 2.55 -14.12 -2.11
C ARG A 163 2.94 -13.20 -3.27
N GLN A 164 2.73 -13.65 -4.52
CA GLN A 164 3.07 -12.86 -5.69
C GLN A 164 2.25 -11.57 -5.78
N GLU A 165 0.95 -11.62 -5.49
CA GLU A 165 0.11 -10.42 -5.47
C GLU A 165 0.58 -9.41 -4.42
N LEU A 166 0.90 -9.86 -3.20
CA LEU A 166 1.39 -8.97 -2.15
C LEU A 166 2.78 -8.40 -2.47
N GLN A 167 3.66 -9.17 -3.11
CA GLN A 167 4.94 -8.66 -3.60
C GLN A 167 4.75 -7.58 -4.67
N GLN A 168 3.81 -7.76 -5.60
CA GLN A 168 3.47 -6.73 -6.60
C GLN A 168 2.85 -5.48 -5.96
N LYS A 169 2.20 -5.64 -4.81
CA LYS A 169 1.70 -4.53 -3.97
C LYS A 169 2.80 -3.85 -3.15
N GLY A 170 4.03 -4.37 -3.20
CA GLY A 170 5.18 -3.81 -2.48
C GLY A 170 5.18 -4.10 -0.98
N VAL A 171 4.45 -5.11 -0.52
CA VAL A 171 4.49 -5.54 0.89
C VAL A 171 5.81 -6.27 1.17
N ASP A 172 6.39 -6.03 2.34
CA ASP A 172 7.65 -6.67 2.73
C ASP A 172 7.53 -8.20 2.84
N LYS A 173 8.64 -8.90 2.55
CA LYS A 173 8.69 -10.36 2.59
C LYS A 173 8.41 -10.94 3.98
N SER A 174 8.80 -10.28 5.07
CA SER A 174 8.51 -10.74 6.44
C SER A 174 7.01 -10.72 6.69
N ILE A 175 6.37 -9.58 6.44
CA ILE A 175 4.92 -9.36 6.58
C ILE A 175 4.13 -10.37 5.73
N ILE A 176 4.56 -10.61 4.50
CA ILE A 176 3.92 -11.62 3.63
C ILE A 176 4.05 -13.02 4.24
N SER A 177 5.21 -13.35 4.79
CA SER A 177 5.45 -14.67 5.37
C SER A 177 4.58 -14.89 6.60
N GLU A 178 4.45 -13.89 7.46
CA GLU A 178 3.59 -13.90 8.65
C GLU A 178 2.11 -14.02 8.27
N ALA A 179 1.62 -13.16 7.37
CA ALA A 179 0.24 -13.20 6.92
C ALA A 179 -0.15 -14.55 6.28
N LEU A 180 0.77 -15.20 5.56
CA LEU A 180 0.54 -16.52 4.98
C LEU A 180 0.70 -17.66 5.99
N ALA A 181 1.40 -17.44 7.10
CA ALA A 181 1.52 -18.41 8.19
C ALA A 181 0.22 -18.50 9.02
N GLU A 182 -0.51 -17.39 9.18
CA GLU A 182 -1.82 -17.39 9.85
C GLU A 182 -2.90 -18.19 9.12
N VAL A 183 -2.71 -18.41 7.82
CA VAL A 183 -3.57 -19.30 7.04
C VAL A 183 -3.30 -20.74 7.44
N SER A 184 -4.25 -21.36 8.14
CA SER A 184 -4.17 -22.77 8.52
C SER A 184 -4.11 -23.69 7.28
N SER A 185 -3.45 -24.86 7.45
CA SER A 185 -3.42 -25.90 6.41
C SER A 185 -4.83 -26.35 6.01
N ASP A 186 -5.74 -26.43 6.97
CA ASP A 186 -7.11 -26.89 6.73
C ASP A 186 -7.90 -25.88 5.89
N GLN A 187 -7.79 -24.58 6.19
CA GLN A 187 -8.40 -23.54 5.36
C GLN A 187 -7.88 -23.55 3.92
N GLU A 188 -6.57 -23.73 3.74
CA GLU A 188 -5.99 -23.84 2.40
C GLU A 188 -6.48 -25.10 1.68
N PHE A 189 -6.55 -26.24 2.38
CA PHE A 189 -7.03 -27.50 1.84
C PHE A 189 -8.50 -27.41 1.41
N GLU A 190 -9.39 -26.88 2.25
CA GLU A 190 -10.81 -26.71 1.95
C GLU A 190 -11.04 -25.80 0.73
N ALA A 191 -10.31 -24.68 0.65
CA ALA A 191 -10.36 -23.80 -0.50
C ALA A 191 -9.87 -24.50 -1.78
N ALA A 192 -8.80 -25.30 -1.67
CA ALA A 192 -8.24 -26.08 -2.78
C ALA A 192 -9.21 -27.18 -3.22
N LEU A 193 -9.83 -27.89 -2.28
CA LEU A 193 -10.82 -28.95 -2.54
C LEU A 193 -12.04 -28.38 -3.23
N ALA A 194 -12.60 -27.27 -2.74
CA ALA A 194 -13.74 -26.61 -3.37
C ALA A 194 -13.42 -26.11 -4.79
N ALA A 195 -12.20 -25.61 -5.04
CA ALA A 195 -11.77 -25.23 -6.39
C ALA A 195 -11.52 -26.46 -7.29
N GLY A 196 -10.94 -27.51 -6.71
CA GLY A 196 -10.62 -28.78 -7.36
C GLY A 196 -11.87 -29.52 -7.79
N ARG A 197 -12.84 -29.72 -6.89
CA ARG A 197 -14.14 -30.36 -7.15
C ARG A 197 -14.88 -29.70 -8.31
N LYS A 198 -14.96 -28.37 -8.31
CA LYS A 198 -15.57 -27.62 -9.42
C LYS A 198 -14.87 -27.92 -10.74
N LYS A 199 -13.54 -27.96 -10.76
CA LYS A 199 -12.77 -28.26 -11.98
C LYS A 199 -12.89 -29.74 -12.40
N TRP A 200 -12.90 -30.64 -11.44
CA TRP A 200 -13.03 -32.08 -11.61
C TRP A 200 -14.34 -32.45 -12.30
N ASN A 201 -15.46 -31.87 -11.84
CA ASN A 201 -16.80 -32.09 -12.40
C ASN A 201 -16.96 -31.49 -13.80
N GLN A 202 -16.23 -30.43 -14.11
CA GLN A 202 -16.20 -29.83 -15.46
C GLN A 202 -15.29 -30.59 -16.44
N THR A 203 -14.43 -31.47 -15.94
CA THR A 203 -13.43 -32.16 -16.76
C THR A 203 -13.95 -33.54 -17.15
N LYS A 204 -14.18 -33.74 -18.46
CA LYS A 204 -14.56 -35.03 -19.04
C LYS A 204 -13.34 -35.91 -19.32
N GLY A 205 -13.57 -37.21 -19.42
CA GLY A 205 -12.57 -38.22 -19.76
C GLY A 205 -12.21 -39.12 -18.58
N GLU A 206 -11.21 -39.97 -18.78
CA GLU A 206 -10.76 -40.95 -17.79
C GLU A 206 -10.14 -40.29 -16.54
N ALA A 207 -10.09 -41.04 -15.44
CA ALA A 207 -9.56 -40.58 -14.16
C ALA A 207 -8.14 -40.01 -14.24
N ALA A 208 -7.25 -40.62 -15.03
CA ALA A 208 -5.88 -40.14 -15.24
C ALA A 208 -5.86 -38.72 -15.85
N ASP A 209 -6.77 -38.48 -16.79
CA ASP A 209 -6.86 -37.24 -17.53
C ASP A 209 -7.51 -36.13 -16.69
N ARG A 210 -8.53 -36.47 -15.90
CA ARG A 210 -9.15 -35.60 -14.89
C ARG A 210 -8.15 -35.19 -13.82
N LYS A 211 -7.33 -36.15 -13.33
CA LYS A 211 -6.24 -35.91 -12.37
C LYS A 211 -5.21 -34.92 -12.90
N ARG A 212 -4.69 -35.16 -14.11
CA ARG A 212 -3.69 -34.30 -14.73
C ARG A 212 -4.23 -32.87 -14.92
N LYS A 213 -5.43 -32.72 -15.48
CA LYS A 213 -6.03 -31.41 -15.78
C LYS A 213 -6.39 -30.62 -14.51
N THR A 214 -6.95 -31.30 -13.50
CA THR A 214 -7.32 -30.68 -12.22
C THR A 214 -6.07 -30.31 -11.41
N GLY A 215 -5.06 -31.19 -11.37
CA GLY A 215 -3.79 -30.90 -10.70
C GLY A 215 -3.07 -29.69 -11.30
N ALA A 216 -2.94 -29.65 -12.63
CA ALA A 216 -2.33 -28.52 -13.33
C ALA A 216 -3.10 -27.20 -13.09
N TYR A 217 -4.43 -27.27 -13.00
CA TYR A 217 -5.25 -26.12 -12.68
C TYR A 217 -5.00 -25.60 -11.26
N LEU A 218 -4.93 -26.49 -10.26
CA LEU A 218 -4.65 -26.10 -8.87
C LEU A 218 -3.23 -25.54 -8.70
N MET A 219 -2.23 -26.10 -9.40
CA MET A 219 -0.88 -25.53 -9.41
C MET A 219 -0.88 -24.09 -9.97
N ARG A 220 -1.58 -23.84 -11.09
CA ARG A 220 -1.73 -22.48 -11.63
C ARG A 220 -2.53 -21.54 -10.71
N ARG A 221 -3.34 -22.08 -9.80
CA ARG A 221 -4.03 -21.32 -8.74
C ARG A 221 -3.12 -21.00 -7.55
N GLY A 222 -1.89 -21.49 -7.54
CA GLY A 222 -0.88 -21.20 -6.52
C GLY A 222 -0.87 -22.16 -5.33
N TYR A 223 -1.51 -23.33 -5.44
CA TYR A 223 -1.45 -24.36 -4.41
C TYR A 223 -0.17 -25.18 -4.50
N ALA A 224 0.44 -25.49 -3.35
CA ALA A 224 1.63 -26.31 -3.27
C ALA A 224 1.36 -27.76 -3.73
N GLY A 225 2.37 -28.43 -4.28
CA GLY A 225 2.22 -29.78 -4.83
C GLY A 225 1.69 -30.81 -3.83
N GLU A 226 2.05 -30.69 -2.55
CA GLU A 226 1.51 -31.54 -1.49
C GLU A 226 0.00 -31.37 -1.32
N GLN A 227 -0.48 -30.13 -1.22
CA GLN A 227 -1.91 -29.81 -1.12
C GLN A 227 -2.68 -30.29 -2.35
N VAL A 228 -2.10 -30.09 -3.55
CA VAL A 228 -2.68 -30.59 -4.80
C VAL A 228 -2.84 -32.11 -4.76
N ARG A 229 -1.83 -32.86 -4.29
CA ARG A 229 -1.91 -34.32 -4.16
C ARG A 229 -3.01 -34.75 -3.18
N LYS A 230 -3.11 -34.11 -2.02
CA LYS A 230 -4.16 -34.40 -1.02
C LYS A 230 -5.56 -34.21 -1.62
N VAL A 231 -5.78 -33.07 -2.29
CA VAL A 231 -7.07 -32.77 -2.93
C VAL A 231 -7.41 -33.77 -4.04
N ILE A 232 -6.45 -34.10 -4.90
CA ILE A 232 -6.67 -35.08 -5.98
C ILE A 232 -7.02 -36.47 -5.42
N ASN A 233 -6.34 -36.90 -4.35
CA ASN A 233 -6.64 -38.18 -3.71
C ASN A 233 -8.04 -38.17 -3.08
N GLN A 234 -8.44 -37.07 -2.46
CA GLN A 234 -9.80 -36.91 -1.92
C GLN A 234 -10.86 -36.98 -3.02
N LEU A 235 -10.67 -36.25 -4.12
CA LEU A 235 -11.60 -36.26 -5.26
C LEU A 235 -11.73 -37.64 -5.91
N LEU A 236 -10.63 -38.40 -5.99
CA LEU A 236 -10.65 -39.77 -6.51
C LEU A 236 -11.45 -40.72 -5.61
N LYS A 237 -11.35 -40.57 -4.28
CA LYS A 237 -12.12 -41.37 -3.33
C LYS A 237 -13.62 -41.12 -3.48
N GLU A 238 -14.01 -39.86 -3.59
CA GLU A 238 -15.41 -39.45 -3.75
C GLU A 238 -15.99 -39.89 -5.10
N ASP A 239 -15.17 -39.98 -6.15
CA ASP A 239 -15.58 -40.48 -7.46
C ASP A 239 -15.73 -42.01 -7.48
N ALA A 240 -14.94 -42.73 -6.66
CA ALA A 240 -14.99 -44.19 -6.53
C ALA A 240 -16.07 -44.69 -5.56
N TYR A 241 -16.41 -43.89 -4.55
CA TYR A 241 -17.45 -44.15 -3.57
C TYR A 241 -18.37 -42.91 -3.51
N PRO A 242 -19.27 -42.72 -4.50
CA PRO A 242 -20.31 -41.72 -4.34
C PRO A 242 -21.10 -42.10 -3.09
N GLU A 243 -21.27 -41.19 -2.14
CA GLU A 243 -22.15 -41.41 -0.99
C GLU A 243 -23.50 -41.88 -1.54
N GLU A 244 -23.91 -43.12 -1.20
CA GLU A 244 -25.27 -43.59 -1.47
C GLU A 244 -26.20 -42.56 -0.81
N GLU A 245 -27.08 -41.94 -1.59
CA GLU A 245 -28.16 -41.13 -1.02
C GLU A 245 -28.82 -42.01 0.05
N GLU A 246 -28.81 -41.57 1.32
CA GLU A 246 -29.64 -42.17 2.35
C GLU A 246 -31.09 -42.00 1.88
N GLU A 247 -31.59 -42.98 1.10
CA GLU A 247 -33.00 -43.23 0.91
C GLU A 247 -33.56 -43.45 2.31
N TYR A 248 -34.08 -42.37 2.90
CA TYR A 248 -35.00 -42.44 4.02
C TYR A 248 -36.14 -43.36 3.57
N TYR A 249 -36.04 -44.65 3.91
CA TYR A 249 -37.17 -45.56 3.83
C TYR A 249 -38.27 -44.99 4.73
N SER A 250 -39.22 -44.27 4.14
CA SER A 250 -40.50 -44.03 4.79
C SER A 250 -41.20 -45.38 4.89
N PHE A 251 -41.21 -45.96 6.09
CA PHE A 251 -42.14 -47.02 6.41
C PHE A 251 -43.54 -46.40 6.50
N ASP A 252 -44.36 -46.62 5.47
CA ASP A 252 -45.82 -46.55 5.56
C ASP A 252 -46.38 -47.88 6.10
#